data_AF-A0A924Z8W8-F1
#
_entry.id   AF-A0A924Z8W8-F1
#
_cell.length_a   1.000
_cell.length_b   1.000
_cell.length_c   1.000
_cell.angle_alpha   90.00
_cell.angle_beta   90.00
_cell.angle_gamma   90.00
#
_symmetry.space_group_name_H-M   'P 1'
#
loop_
_entity.id
_entity.type
_entity.pdbx_description
1 polymer ?
#
loop_
_entity_poly.entity_id
_entity_poly.type
_entity_poly.pdbx_seq_one_letter_code
_entity_poly.pdbx_strand_id
1 'polypeptide(L)'
;LVLLYAIGVIGVLMRRFDFPTAPVVVGMILGPLAEAQLRNAISIGEGSPLIFLQRPMSITMLVLIVGVLVVPHLMNRRAKRRLAEVT
;
A
#
# COMPACT_ATOMS: atom_id res chain seq x y z
N LEU A 1 8.04 -17.53 -28.10
CA LEU A 1 9.13 -18.17 -27.32
C LEU A 1 9.68 -17.26 -26.23
N VAL A 2 10.12 -16.04 -26.55
CA VAL A 2 10.68 -15.09 -25.57
C VAL A 2 9.73 -14.76 -24.41
N LEU A 3 8.45 -14.50 -24.69
CA LEU A 3 7.45 -14.20 -23.66
C LEU A 3 7.25 -15.38 -22.67
N LEU A 4 7.16 -16.61 -23.19
CA LEU A 4 7.00 -17.81 -22.36
C LEU A 4 8.22 -18.04 -21.46
N TYR A 5 9.42 -17.82 -22.01
CA TYR A 5 10.66 -17.87 -21.22
C TYR A 5 10.70 -16.79 -20.14
N ALA A 6 10.31 -15.55 -20.46
CA ALA A 6 10.26 -14.46 -19.49
C ALA A 6 9.27 -14.75 -18.35
N ILE A 7 8.05 -15.21 -18.67
CA ILE A 7 7.05 -15.58 -17.66
C ILE A 7 7.53 -16.76 -16.82
N GLY A 8 8.19 -17.76 -17.43
CA GLY A 8 8.80 -18.88 -16.70
C GLY A 8 9.88 -18.45 -15.72
N VAL A 9 10.77 -17.53 -16.12
CA VAL A 9 11.80 -16.95 -15.24
C VAL A 9 11.17 -16.17 -14.10
N ILE A 10 10.16 -15.33 -14.39
CA ILE A 10 9.44 -14.56 -13.37
C ILE A 10 8.74 -15.52 -12.38
N GLY A 11 8.14 -16.60 -12.86
CA GLY A 11 7.54 -17.66 -12.03
C GLY A 11 8.53 -18.31 -11.06
N VAL A 12 9.73 -18.66 -11.54
CA VAL A 12 10.80 -19.21 -10.71
C VAL A 12 11.30 -18.17 -9.70
N LEU A 13 11.41 -16.90 -10.11
CA LEU A 13 11.84 -15.81 -9.24
C LEU A 13 10.85 -15.58 -8.10
N MET A 14 9.54 -15.53 -8.40
CA MET A 14 8.48 -15.40 -7.38
C MET A 14 8.55 -16.55 -6.36
N ARG A 15 8.78 -17.78 -6.82
CA ARG A 15 8.93 -18.95 -5.93
C ARG A 15 10.21 -18.91 -5.10
N ARG A 16 11.28 -18.26 -5.59
CA ARG A 16 12.56 -18.13 -4.87
C ARG A 16 12.55 -17.04 -3.78
N PHE A 17 11.71 -16.02 -3.94
CA PHE A 17 11.55 -14.93 -2.97
C PHE A 17 10.33 -15.08 -2.07
N ASP A 18 9.66 -16.24 -2.09
CA ASP A 18 8.40 -16.52 -1.37
C ASP A 18 7.32 -15.45 -1.60
N PHE A 19 7.39 -14.74 -2.74
CA PHE A 19 6.37 -13.77 -3.10
C PHE A 19 5.10 -14.54 -3.45
N PRO A 20 4.02 -14.40 -2.66
CA PRO A 20 2.81 -15.13 -2.96
C PRO A 20 2.22 -14.57 -4.24
N THR A 21 1.87 -15.45 -5.18
CA THR A 21 1.32 -15.06 -6.50
C THR A 21 0.01 -14.29 -6.37
N ALA A 22 -0.80 -14.58 -5.34
CA ALA A 22 -2.04 -13.87 -5.06
C ALA A 22 -1.86 -12.34 -4.86
N PRO A 23 -1.01 -11.84 -3.95
CA PRO A 23 -0.69 -10.41 -3.83
C PRO A 23 -0.22 -9.76 -5.13
N VAL A 24 0.56 -10.48 -5.96
CA VAL A 24 1.04 -9.94 -7.24
C VAL A 24 -0.12 -9.71 -8.20
N VAL A 25 -1.03 -10.68 -8.32
CA VAL A 25 -2.25 -10.54 -9.14
C VAL A 25 -3.15 -9.43 -8.60
N VAL A 26 -3.34 -9.37 -7.28
CA VAL A 26 -4.11 -8.31 -6.62
C VAL A 26 -3.50 -6.94 -6.91
N GLY A 27 -2.18 -6.79 -6.81
CA GLY A 27 -1.47 -5.56 -7.16
C GLY A 27 -1.63 -5.17 -8.63
N MET A 28 -1.57 -6.14 -9.55
CA MET A 28 -1.79 -5.89 -10.99
C MET A 28 -3.21 -5.43 -11.30
N ILE A 29 -4.22 -5.92 -10.58
CA ILE A 29 -5.63 -5.52 -10.76
C ILE A 29 -5.90 -4.18 -10.08
N LEU A 30 -5.47 -4.04 -8.83
CA LEU A 30 -5.74 -2.86 -8.01
C LEU A 30 -4.89 -1.66 -8.39
N GLY A 31 -3.69 -1.86 -8.94
CA GLY A 31 -2.78 -0.78 -9.33
C GLY A 31 -3.40 0.18 -10.35
N PRO A 32 -3.83 -0.29 -11.53
CA PRO A 32 -4.51 0.54 -12.53
C PRO A 32 -5.79 1.18 -11.99
N LEU A 33 -6.54 0.45 -11.15
CA LEU A 33 -7.74 0.99 -10.51
C LEU A 33 -7.38 2.14 -9.56
N ALA A 34 -6.34 1.99 -8.74
CA ALA A 34 -5.86 3.02 -7.84
C ALA A 34 -5.36 4.26 -8.60
N GLU A 35 -4.64 4.07 -9.70
CA GLU A 35 -4.20 5.17 -10.55
C GLU A 35 -5.39 5.90 -11.18
N ALA A 36 -6.38 5.17 -11.70
CA ALA A 36 -7.59 5.76 -12.25
C ALA A 36 -8.35 6.59 -11.21
N GLN A 37 -8.51 6.07 -9.99
CA GLN A 37 -9.16 6.81 -8.90
C GLN A 37 -8.34 8.01 -8.43
N LEU A 38 -7.01 7.90 -8.39
CA LEU A 38 -6.12 9.02 -8.07
C LEU A 38 -6.24 10.14 -9.12
N ARG A 39 -6.19 9.78 -10.40
CA ARG A 39 -6.36 10.73 -11.50
C ARG A 39 -7.74 11.38 -11.48
N ASN A 40 -8.78 10.60 -11.22
CA ASN A 40 -10.14 11.11 -11.06
C ASN A 40 -10.23 12.14 -9.91
N ALA A 41 -9.67 11.80 -8.74
CA ALA A 41 -9.64 12.68 -7.59
C ALA A 41 -8.89 14.00 -7.87
N ILE A 42 -7.73 13.95 -8.53
CA ILE A 42 -6.97 15.14 -8.92
C ILE A 42 -7.72 15.96 -9.97
N SER A 43 -8.39 15.31 -10.92
CA SER A 43 -9.23 15.99 -11.93
C SER A 43 -10.40 16.75 -11.29
N ILE A 44 -11.00 16.20 -10.23
CA ILE A 44 -12.04 16.89 -9.45
C ILE A 44 -11.44 18.12 -8.73
N GLY A 45 -10.15 18.07 -8.39
CA GLY A 45 -9.40 19.17 -7.78
C GLY A 45 -8.82 20.16 -8.77
N GLU A 46 -9.32 20.17 -10.02
CA GLU A 46 -8.85 21.05 -11.09
C GLU A 46 -7.34 20.91 -11.35
N GLY A 47 -6.78 19.71 -11.14
CA GLY A 47 -5.35 19.44 -11.28
C GLY A 47 -4.53 19.69 -10.02
N SER A 48 -5.12 20.19 -8.93
CA SER A 48 -4.42 20.46 -7.67
C SER A 48 -4.50 19.26 -6.69
N PRO A 49 -3.35 18.73 -6.24
CA PRO A 49 -3.31 17.73 -5.16
C PRO A 49 -3.80 18.26 -3.82
N LEU A 50 -3.95 19.58 -3.65
CA LEU A 50 -4.47 20.15 -2.39
C LEU A 50 -5.94 19.76 -2.13
N ILE A 51 -6.67 19.23 -3.11
CA ILE A 51 -8.05 18.77 -2.90
C ILE A 51 -8.18 17.74 -1.77
N PHE A 52 -7.15 16.92 -1.53
CA PHE A 52 -7.14 15.94 -0.45
C PHE A 52 -7.13 16.59 0.95
N LEU A 53 -6.63 17.83 1.06
CA LEU A 53 -6.61 18.63 2.30
C LEU A 53 -7.73 19.67 2.37
N GLN A 54 -8.43 19.92 1.27
CA GLN A 54 -9.57 20.85 1.23
C GLN A 54 -10.90 20.14 1.49
N ARG A 55 -10.98 18.83 1.18
CA ARG A 55 -12.20 18.04 1.40
C ARG A 55 -12.18 17.37 2.78
N PRO A 56 -13.18 17.63 3.64
CA PRO A 56 -13.21 17.08 5.00
C PRO A 56 -13.24 15.54 5.01
N MET A 57 -13.93 14.92 4.05
CA MET A 57 -13.96 13.46 3.91
C MET A 57 -12.60 12.85 3.50
N SER A 58 -11.80 13.57 2.71
CA SER A 58 -10.47 13.10 2.31
C SER A 58 -9.49 13.17 3.48
N ILE A 59 -9.59 14.22 4.29
CA ILE A 59 -8.78 14.38 5.52
C ILE A 59 -9.11 13.28 6.51
N THR A 60 -10.39 13.00 6.78
CA THR A 60 -10.76 11.95 7.74
C THR A 60 -10.24 10.58 7.32
N MET A 61 -10.31 10.26 6.02
CA MET A 61 -9.74 9.04 5.44
C MET A 61 -8.21 8.98 5.62
N LEU A 62 -7.49 10.08 5.32
CA LEU A 62 -6.04 10.18 5.46
C LEU A 62 -5.60 9.98 6.92
N VAL A 63 -6.27 10.65 7.85
CA VAL A 63 -5.99 10.52 9.29
C VAL A 63 -6.23 9.08 9.75
N LEU A 64 -7.29 8.43 9.29
CA LEU A 64 -7.59 7.04 9.63
C LEU A 64 -6.53 6.07 9.10
N ILE A 65 -6.10 6.23 7.84
CA ILE A 65 -5.03 5.42 7.23
C ILE A 65 -3.73 5.56 8.03
N VAL A 66 -3.32 6.80 8.32
CA VAL A 66 -2.12 7.09 9.13
C VAL A 66 -2.26 6.47 10.52
N GLY A 67 -3.42 6.62 11.17
CA GLY A 67 -3.70 6.03 12.47
C GLY A 67 -3.55 4.51 12.48
N VAL A 68 -4.16 3.81 11.52
CA VAL A 68 -4.09 2.35 11.40
C VAL A 68 -2.67 1.84 11.16
N LEU A 69 -1.85 2.58 10.40
CA LEU A 69 -0.45 2.18 10.16
C LEU A 69 0.46 2.48 11.36
N VAL A 70 0.27 3.63 12.00
CA VAL A 70 1.20 4.19 12.98
C VAL A 70 0.91 3.69 14.40
N VAL A 71 -0.36 3.61 14.82
CA VAL A 71 -0.76 3.18 16.17
C VAL A 71 -0.23 1.78 16.53
N PRO A 72 -0.49 0.71 15.76
CA PRO A 72 0.00 -0.62 16.11
C PRO A 72 1.53 -0.66 16.09
N HIS A 73 2.18 0.02 15.16
CA HIS A 73 3.64 0.08 15.09
C HIS A 73 4.24 0.74 16.34
N LEU A 74 3.69 1.86 16.83
CA LEU A 74 4.16 2.49 18.07
C LEU A 74 3.84 1.66 19.32
N MET A 75 2.64 1.09 19.42
CA MET A 75 2.28 0.22 20.55
C MET A 75 3.19 -1.00 20.62
N ASN A 76 3.50 -1.64 19.50
CA ASN A 76 4.38 -2.80 19.47
C ASN A 76 5.83 -2.44 19.86
N ARG A 77 6.31 -1.25 19.50
CA ARG A 77 7.61 -0.74 19.96
C ARG A 77 7.63 -0.43 21.46
N ARG A 78 6.56 0.15 22.00
CA ARG A 78 6.44 0.43 23.45
C ARG A 78 6.29 -0.86 24.27
N ALA A 79 5.56 -1.84 23.79
CA ALA A 79 5.39 -3.15 24.42
C ALA A 79 6.72 -3.92 24.51
N LYS A 80 7.51 -3.93 23.42
CA LYS A 80 8.84 -4.54 23.41
C LYS A 80 9.83 -3.86 24.36
N ARG A 81 9.73 -2.53 24.53
CA ARG A 81 10.57 -1.79 25.50
C ARG A 81 10.22 -2.13 26.95
N ARG A 82 8.94 -2.26 27.29
CA ARG A 82 8.50 -2.64 28.64
C ARG A 82 8.94 -4.05 29.06
N LEU A 83 8.97 -5.00 28.14
CA LEU A 83 9.43 -6.37 28.44
C LEU A 83 10.95 -6.43 28.68
N ALA A 84 11.72 -5.57 28.00
CA ALA A 84 13.18 -5.48 28.18
C ALA A 84 13.60 -4.77 29.48
N GLU A 85 12.73 -3.98 30.10
CA GLU A 85 13.00 -3.33 31.40
C GLU A 85 12.66 -4.24 32.61
N VAL A 86 11.94 -5.34 32.39
CA VAL A 86 11.45 -6.25 33.46
C VAL A 86 12.28 -7.56 33.56
N THR A 87 13.22 -7.79 32.63
CA THR A 87 14.16 -8.92 32.66
C THR A 87 15.55 -8.43 33.03
#